data_AF-M1FFA7-F1
#
_entry.id   AF-M1FFA7-F1
#
_cell.length_a   1.000
_cell.length_b   1.000
_cell.length_c   1.000
_cell.angle_alpha   90.00
_cell.angle_beta   90.00
_cell.angle_gamma   90.00
#
_symmetry.space_group_name_H-M   'P 1'
#
loop_
_entity.id
_entity.type
_entity.pdbx_description
1 polymer ?
#
loop_
_entity_poly.entity_id
_entity_poly.type
_entity_poly.pdbx_seq_one_letter_code
_entity_poly.pdbx_strand_id
1 'polypeptide(L)'
;MIDRLIHHVDTAYRWLCQQRKHFPANSDVWDLRFHWAQIRPDLIAQLRGNRYLFSPLQQVIKQDGEYIHLWASQDSIVLKALTLVLADLLPASRLCTHLKGHGGAKQTVNTIYQELSGNAFVFRTDVKSYYQSINHERLLDRLEKHIDDKIVINLLGQYLKRSVDKGGVFLTHRQGISSGCPLSPLIGSFFLYELDQAMEQQPLFYRRYMDDIIVLASTRWKLRKAIRSVSQVFERLGLEQHPDKTFIGRIEKGFDFLGYQFGEGKLTVSARTHQNHIRRYTRLYEQKLRQRSSREDILACLERYRRRWIQWAFAGLPPSTLHVDLLHDLQGFTMNSAIQSQPQKTERQQR
;
A
#
# COMPACT_ATOMS: atom_id res chain seq x y z
N MET A 1 3.02 14.01 25.45
CA MET A 1 2.46 13.22 24.32
C MET A 1 2.28 11.76 24.70
N ILE A 2 3.18 11.22 25.53
CA ILE A 2 3.13 9.86 26.07
C ILE A 2 1.78 9.48 26.71
N ASP A 3 1.11 10.37 27.45
CA ASP A 3 -0.21 10.06 28.03
C ASP A 3 -1.30 9.86 26.98
N ARG A 4 -1.24 10.59 25.84
CA ARG A 4 -2.15 10.35 24.71
C ARG A 4 -1.88 8.99 24.06
N LEU A 5 -0.59 8.61 23.94
CA LEU A 5 -0.21 7.29 23.45
C LEU A 5 -0.78 6.19 24.36
N ILE A 6 -0.60 6.33 25.68
CA ILE A 6 -1.12 5.40 26.68
C ILE A 6 -2.65 5.30 26.61
N HIS A 7 -3.35 6.43 26.45
CA HIS A 7 -4.80 6.45 26.27
C HIS A 7 -5.26 5.62 25.06
N HIS A 8 -4.44 5.53 24.01
CA HIS A 8 -4.74 4.74 22.82
C HIS A 8 -4.35 3.26 22.90
N VAL A 9 -3.68 2.79 23.95
CA VAL A 9 -3.22 1.39 24.08
C VAL A 9 -4.38 0.39 23.95
N ASP A 10 -5.50 0.62 24.63
CA ASP A 10 -6.66 -0.30 24.56
C ASP A 10 -7.34 -0.28 23.19
N THR A 11 -7.39 0.89 22.54
CA THR A 11 -7.91 1.01 21.17
C THR A 11 -7.00 0.29 20.17
N ALA A 12 -5.68 0.41 20.34
CA ALA A 12 -4.69 -0.29 19.53
C ALA A 12 -4.73 -1.81 19.76
N TYR A 13 -4.96 -2.27 20.99
CA TYR A 13 -5.17 -3.68 21.31
C TYR A 13 -6.40 -4.25 20.60
N ARG A 14 -7.57 -3.58 20.67
CA ARG A 14 -8.79 -4.02 19.94
C ARG A 14 -8.56 -4.08 18.44
N TRP A 15 -7.85 -3.09 17.88
CA TRP A 15 -7.46 -3.10 16.48
C TRP A 15 -6.59 -4.32 16.15
N LEU A 16 -5.58 -4.63 16.97
CA LEU A 16 -4.71 -5.79 16.77
C LEU A 16 -5.52 -7.09 16.78
N CYS A 17 -6.42 -7.24 17.75
CA CYS A 17 -7.28 -8.41 17.88
C CYS A 17 -8.11 -8.65 16.61
N GLN A 18 -8.61 -7.57 16.00
CA GLN A 18 -9.35 -7.65 14.74
C GLN A 18 -8.45 -7.96 13.55
N GLN A 19 -7.26 -7.36 13.46
CA GLN A 19 -6.33 -7.59 12.35
C GLN A 19 -5.76 -9.01 12.35
N ARG A 20 -5.48 -9.56 13.53
CA ARG A 20 -4.85 -10.88 13.69
C ARG A 20 -5.85 -11.99 14.07
N LYS A 21 -7.15 -11.80 13.82
CA LYS A 21 -8.20 -12.76 14.23
C LYS A 21 -8.12 -14.15 13.57
N HIS A 22 -7.42 -14.26 12.45
CA HIS A 22 -7.25 -15.52 11.71
C HIS A 22 -5.78 -15.95 11.65
N PHE A 23 -4.95 -15.45 12.57
CA PHE A 23 -3.55 -15.88 12.65
C PHE A 23 -3.46 -17.33 13.13
N PRO A 24 -2.41 -18.07 12.75
CA PRO A 24 -2.19 -19.45 13.20
C PRO A 24 -2.19 -19.58 14.73
N ALA A 25 -2.57 -20.76 15.25
CA ALA A 25 -2.69 -21.00 16.69
C ALA A 25 -1.38 -20.80 17.47
N ASN A 26 -0.23 -20.97 16.81
CA ASN A 26 1.10 -20.74 17.39
C ASN A 26 1.58 -19.28 17.28
N SER A 27 0.74 -18.34 16.84
CA SER A 27 1.10 -16.92 16.83
C SER A 27 1.07 -16.32 18.24
N ASP A 28 2.03 -15.43 18.49
CA ASP A 28 2.18 -14.65 19.73
C ASP A 28 0.91 -13.88 20.17
N VAL A 29 0.04 -13.51 19.22
CA VAL A 29 -1.19 -12.77 19.51
C VAL A 29 -2.13 -13.51 20.47
N TRP A 30 -2.13 -14.85 20.46
CA TRP A 30 -3.06 -15.62 21.31
C TRP A 30 -2.62 -15.60 22.76
N ASP A 31 -1.31 -15.76 23.00
CA ASP A 31 -0.71 -15.62 24.32
C ASP A 31 -0.92 -14.19 24.87
N LEU A 32 -0.66 -13.17 24.03
CA LEU A 32 -0.89 -11.78 24.40
C LEU A 32 -2.35 -11.49 24.79
N ARG A 33 -3.33 -12.07 24.09
CA ARG A 33 -4.76 -11.90 24.42
C ARG A 33 -5.11 -12.55 25.74
N PHE A 34 -4.60 -13.76 25.97
CA PHE A 34 -4.86 -14.52 27.18
C PHE A 34 -4.29 -13.80 28.41
N HIS A 35 -3.07 -13.24 28.29
CA HIS A 35 -2.37 -12.54 29.37
C HIS A 35 -2.52 -11.01 29.33
N TRP A 36 -3.48 -10.46 28.59
CA TRP A 36 -3.58 -9.01 28.39
C TRP A 36 -3.76 -8.22 29.69
N ALA A 37 -4.48 -8.79 30.67
CA ALA A 37 -4.69 -8.15 31.96
C ALA A 37 -3.39 -7.91 32.74
N GLN A 38 -2.40 -8.80 32.59
CA GLN A 38 -1.07 -8.66 33.19
C GLN A 38 -0.14 -7.82 32.30
N ILE A 39 -0.14 -8.05 30.98
CA ILE A 39 0.75 -7.35 30.03
C ILE A 39 0.46 -5.85 29.98
N ARG A 40 -0.82 -5.46 30.04
CA ARG A 40 -1.24 -4.06 29.89
C ARG A 40 -0.61 -3.10 30.92
N PRO A 41 -0.72 -3.31 32.24
CA PRO A 41 -0.10 -2.40 33.22
C PRO A 41 1.42 -2.33 33.06
N ASP A 42 2.08 -3.46 32.78
CA ASP A 42 3.52 -3.52 32.57
C ASP A 42 3.96 -2.74 31.32
N LEU A 43 3.25 -2.91 30.21
CA LEU A 43 3.45 -2.14 28.98
C LEU A 43 3.35 -0.63 29.25
N ILE A 44 2.31 -0.20 29.96
CA ILE A 44 2.10 1.21 30.31
C ILE A 44 3.24 1.72 31.20
N ALA A 45 3.68 0.94 32.19
CA ALA A 45 4.79 1.31 33.07
C ALA A 45 6.11 1.40 32.30
N GLN A 46 6.36 0.50 31.35
CA GLN A 46 7.53 0.56 30.46
C GLN A 46 7.52 1.80 29.57
N LEU A 47 6.37 2.13 28.98
CA LEU A 47 6.21 3.33 28.14
C LEU A 47 6.42 4.62 28.94
N ARG A 48 5.79 4.75 30.12
CA ARG A 48 5.99 5.92 31.01
C ARG A 48 7.42 6.09 31.46
N GLY A 49 8.09 4.97 31.77
CA GLY A 49 9.47 4.96 32.23
C GLY A 49 10.50 5.10 31.12
N ASN A 50 10.11 5.22 29.84
CA ASN A 50 11.01 5.19 28.69
C ASN A 50 11.91 3.93 28.65
N ARG A 51 11.36 2.78 29.05
CA ARG A 51 12.04 1.47 29.11
C ARG A 51 11.54 0.48 28.05
N TYR A 52 10.54 0.86 27.26
CA TYR A 52 10.00 0.00 26.22
C TYR A 52 11.00 -0.14 25.07
N LEU A 53 11.32 -1.39 24.71
CA LEU A 53 12.16 -1.72 23.57
C LEU A 53 11.38 -2.59 22.58
N PHE A 54 11.41 -2.22 21.30
CA PHE A 54 10.83 -3.06 20.27
C PHE A 54 11.62 -4.36 20.10
N SER A 55 10.90 -5.46 19.91
CA SER A 55 11.51 -6.75 19.61
C SER A 55 12.02 -6.79 18.16
N PRO A 56 13.04 -7.61 17.85
CA PRO A 56 13.41 -7.89 16.48
C PRO A 56 12.21 -8.41 15.67
N LEU A 57 12.03 -7.91 14.45
CA LEU A 57 10.97 -8.39 13.57
C LEU A 57 11.27 -9.81 13.13
N GLN A 58 10.25 -10.66 13.07
CA GLN A 58 10.40 -12.01 12.56
C GLN A 58 10.23 -12.04 11.05
N GLN A 59 11.14 -12.71 10.35
CA GLN A 59 10.99 -12.99 8.93
C GLN A 59 10.07 -14.20 8.71
N VAL A 60 8.91 -13.98 8.08
CA VAL A 60 7.96 -15.04 7.71
C VAL A 60 8.00 -15.23 6.20
N ILE A 61 8.30 -16.46 5.75
CA ILE A 61 8.29 -16.84 4.34
C ILE A 61 6.87 -17.24 3.95
N LYS A 62 6.33 -16.61 2.91
CA LYS A 62 5.04 -16.93 2.30
C LYS A 62 5.16 -18.16 1.40
N GLN A 63 4.00 -18.72 1.02
CA GLN A 63 3.91 -19.88 0.12
C GLN A 63 4.49 -19.65 -1.28
N ASP A 64 4.62 -18.40 -1.72
CA ASP A 64 5.21 -18.02 -3.01
C ASP A 64 6.72 -17.74 -2.93
N GLY A 65 7.35 -17.97 -1.77
CA GLY A 65 8.78 -17.75 -1.55
C GLY A 65 9.15 -16.30 -1.24
N GLU A 66 8.21 -15.35 -1.32
CA GLU A 66 8.39 -14.02 -0.78
C GLU A 66 8.45 -14.06 0.74
N TYR A 67 9.09 -13.08 1.37
CA TYR A 67 9.08 -12.94 2.82
C TYR A 67 8.46 -11.61 3.25
N ILE A 68 7.97 -11.58 4.49
CA ILE A 68 7.52 -10.37 5.17
C ILE A 68 8.22 -10.27 6.52
N HIS A 69 8.47 -9.05 6.98
CA HIS A 69 8.94 -8.79 8.34
C HIS A 69 7.73 -8.45 9.21
N LEU A 70 7.51 -9.26 10.24
CA LEU A 70 6.38 -9.12 11.14
C LEU A 70 6.83 -8.56 12.50
N TRP A 71 6.17 -7.50 12.94
CA TRP A 71 6.33 -6.98 14.29
C TRP A 71 5.67 -7.91 15.31
N ALA A 72 6.23 -8.01 16.51
CA ALA A 72 5.54 -8.68 17.61
C ALA A 72 4.16 -8.06 17.85
N SER A 73 3.26 -8.82 18.44
CA SER A 73 1.88 -8.42 18.73
C SER A 73 1.87 -7.20 19.66
N GLN A 74 2.67 -7.21 20.73
CA GLN A 74 2.80 -6.08 21.66
C GLN A 74 3.37 -4.84 20.96
N ASP A 75 4.43 -5.01 20.16
CA ASP A 75 5.03 -3.93 19.36
C ASP A 75 4.02 -3.30 18.39
N SER A 76 3.19 -4.13 17.77
CA SER A 76 2.14 -3.66 16.87
C SER A 76 1.08 -2.81 17.59
N ILE A 77 0.83 -3.04 18.88
CA ILE A 77 -0.05 -2.19 19.71
C ILE A 77 0.61 -0.83 19.90
N VAL A 78 1.89 -0.78 20.29
CA VAL A 78 2.62 0.47 20.48
C VAL A 78 2.70 1.27 19.17
N LEU A 79 3.04 0.62 18.06
CA LEU A 79 3.09 1.24 16.73
C LEU A 79 1.72 1.76 16.29
N LYS A 80 0.64 1.04 16.59
CA LYS A 80 -0.72 1.50 16.30
C LYS A 80 -1.12 2.67 17.19
N ALA A 81 -0.79 2.65 18.48
CA ALA A 81 -1.04 3.76 19.40
C ALA A 81 -0.27 5.02 18.97
N LEU A 82 1.00 4.87 18.59
CA LEU A 82 1.81 5.92 17.95
C LEU A 82 1.12 6.47 16.71
N THR A 83 0.63 5.61 15.82
CA THR A 83 -0.08 6.04 14.61
C THR A 83 -1.29 6.92 14.94
N LEU A 84 -2.06 6.57 15.98
CA LEU A 84 -3.24 7.33 16.38
C LEU A 84 -2.86 8.72 16.91
N VAL A 85 -1.82 8.80 17.75
CA VAL A 85 -1.33 10.08 18.26
C VAL A 85 -0.75 10.95 17.15
N LEU A 86 0.07 10.38 16.29
CA LEU A 86 0.77 11.12 15.24
C LEU A 86 -0.14 11.55 14.10
N ALA A 87 -1.26 10.86 13.87
CA ALA A 87 -2.22 11.24 12.84
C ALA A 87 -2.84 12.61 13.10
N ASP A 88 -2.96 13.02 14.36
CA ASP A 88 -3.50 14.32 14.76
C ASP A 88 -2.44 15.44 14.78
N LEU A 89 -1.15 15.07 14.78
CA LEU A 89 -0.03 16.00 14.94
C LEU A 89 0.70 16.28 13.64
N LEU A 90 0.93 15.24 12.83
CA LEU A 90 1.69 15.37 11.61
C LEU A 90 0.83 16.01 10.52
N PRO A 91 1.38 16.98 9.76
CA PRO A 91 0.65 17.57 8.66
C PRO A 91 0.37 16.52 7.58
N ALA A 92 -0.84 16.57 7.03
CA ALA A 92 -1.30 15.67 5.98
C ALA A 92 -1.99 16.48 4.88
N SER A 93 -1.60 16.23 3.63
CA SER A 93 -2.23 16.86 2.47
C SER A 93 -3.45 16.07 2.02
N ARG A 94 -4.55 16.75 1.70
CA ARG A 94 -5.71 16.15 1.02
C ARG A 94 -5.39 15.69 -0.40
N LEU A 95 -4.29 16.17 -0.99
CA LEU A 95 -3.78 15.74 -2.30
C LEU A 95 -3.19 14.32 -2.25
N CYS A 96 -2.82 13.85 -1.05
CA CYS A 96 -2.40 12.50 -0.76
C CYS A 96 -3.61 11.64 -0.34
N THR A 97 -4.12 10.80 -1.24
CA THR A 97 -5.45 10.21 -1.12
C THR A 97 -5.49 8.85 -0.44
N HIS A 98 -4.36 8.21 -0.16
CA HIS A 98 -4.31 6.89 0.50
C HIS A 98 -4.67 6.93 1.98
N LEU A 99 -4.58 8.10 2.62
CA LEU A 99 -4.94 8.26 4.01
C LEU A 99 -6.46 8.16 4.20
N LYS A 100 -6.87 7.61 5.35
CA LYS A 100 -8.29 7.45 5.68
C LYS A 100 -8.97 8.82 5.66
N GLY A 101 -10.07 8.93 4.93
CA GLY A 101 -10.83 10.19 4.79
C GLY A 101 -10.35 11.13 3.68
N HIS A 102 -9.32 10.76 2.91
CA HIS A 102 -8.81 11.55 1.77
C HIS A 102 -9.30 11.02 0.41
N GLY A 103 -10.32 10.16 0.40
CA GLY A 103 -11.01 9.68 -0.80
C GLY A 103 -10.52 8.35 -1.38
N GLY A 104 -9.29 7.94 -1.07
CA GLY A 104 -8.76 6.66 -1.53
C GLY A 104 -8.60 6.57 -3.04
N ALA A 105 -8.33 5.36 -3.52
CA ALA A 105 -8.00 5.13 -4.93
C ALA A 105 -9.19 5.44 -5.87
N LYS A 106 -10.42 5.10 -5.49
CA LYS A 106 -11.60 5.27 -6.35
C LYS A 106 -11.96 6.73 -6.59
N GLN A 107 -12.00 7.53 -5.53
CA GLN A 107 -12.25 8.97 -5.68
C GLN A 107 -11.13 9.61 -6.49
N THR A 108 -9.87 9.20 -6.29
CA THR A 108 -8.74 9.69 -7.08
C THR A 108 -8.93 9.42 -8.57
N VAL A 109 -9.30 8.19 -8.94
CA VAL A 109 -9.57 7.80 -10.33
C VAL A 109 -10.71 8.62 -10.92
N ASN A 110 -11.81 8.80 -10.18
CA ASN A 110 -12.95 9.61 -10.64
C ASN A 110 -12.56 11.08 -10.85
N THR A 111 -11.82 11.67 -9.91
CA THR A 111 -11.35 13.06 -10.04
C THR A 111 -10.40 13.22 -11.23
N ILE A 112 -9.48 12.28 -11.46
CA ILE A 112 -8.61 12.32 -12.65
C ILE A 112 -9.46 12.31 -13.92
N TYR A 113 -10.48 11.45 -13.99
CA TYR A 113 -11.37 11.35 -15.15
C TYR A 113 -12.10 12.67 -15.43
N GLN A 114 -12.61 13.34 -14.39
CA GLN A 114 -13.28 14.64 -14.50
C GLN A 114 -12.35 15.75 -15.00
N GLU A 115 -11.06 15.66 -14.69
CA GLU A 115 -10.04 16.66 -15.04
C GLU A 115 -9.46 16.46 -16.45
N LEU A 116 -9.78 15.37 -17.15
CA LEU A 116 -9.23 15.09 -18.47
C LEU A 116 -9.63 16.14 -19.52
N SER A 117 -10.85 16.66 -19.47
CA SER A 117 -11.36 17.61 -20.49
C SER A 117 -10.66 18.97 -20.45
N GLY A 118 -10.16 19.39 -19.28
CA GLY A 118 -9.45 20.65 -19.09
C GLY A 118 -7.94 20.57 -19.31
N ASN A 119 -7.39 19.39 -19.59
CA ASN A 119 -5.96 19.15 -19.65
C ASN A 119 -5.55 18.40 -20.91
N ALA A 120 -4.31 18.61 -21.38
CA ALA A 120 -3.81 17.96 -22.61
C ALA A 120 -2.60 17.06 -22.34
N PHE A 121 -1.90 17.29 -21.23
CA PHE A 121 -0.66 16.61 -20.88
C PHE A 121 -0.75 15.94 -19.52
N VAL A 122 -0.04 14.83 -19.39
CA VAL A 122 0.07 14.05 -18.15
C VAL A 122 1.53 13.77 -17.82
N PHE A 123 1.84 13.86 -16.54
CA PHE A 123 3.08 13.36 -15.95
C PHE A 123 2.69 12.42 -14.81
N ARG A 124 3.06 11.15 -14.96
CA ARG A 124 2.94 10.13 -13.93
C ARG A 124 4.34 9.71 -13.52
N THR A 125 4.58 9.59 -12.23
CA THR A 125 5.83 9.01 -11.72
C THR A 125 5.56 8.24 -10.43
N ASP A 126 6.57 7.49 -10.03
CA ASP A 126 6.58 6.68 -8.82
C ASP A 126 7.99 6.77 -8.21
N VAL A 127 8.12 6.51 -6.92
CA VAL A 127 9.43 6.49 -6.24
C VAL A 127 9.99 5.07 -6.27
N LYS A 128 11.24 4.92 -6.69
CA LYS A 128 11.91 3.63 -6.70
C LYS A 128 12.08 3.12 -5.27
N SER A 129 11.52 1.94 -5.01
CA SER A 129 11.58 1.26 -3.71
C SER A 129 11.24 2.17 -2.53
N TYR A 130 10.16 2.97 -2.63
CA TYR A 130 9.89 4.10 -1.73
C TYR A 130 10.14 3.82 -0.25
N TYR A 131 9.49 2.81 0.32
CA TYR A 131 9.66 2.52 1.75
C TYR A 131 11.11 2.15 2.10
N GLN A 132 11.85 1.50 1.20
CA GLN A 132 13.25 1.14 1.42
C GLN A 132 14.20 2.33 1.26
N SER A 133 13.83 3.34 0.47
CA SER A 133 14.68 4.51 0.17
C SER A 133 14.58 5.63 1.19
N ILE A 134 13.58 5.63 2.10
CA ILE A 134 13.44 6.67 3.13
C ILE A 134 14.68 6.71 4.05
N ASN A 135 15.40 7.83 4.02
CA ASN A 135 16.55 8.06 4.91
C ASN A 135 16.08 8.35 6.34
N HIS A 136 16.67 7.66 7.32
CA HIS A 136 16.26 7.74 8.72
C HIS A 136 16.53 9.10 9.35
N GLU A 137 17.71 9.68 9.11
CA GLU A 137 18.11 10.97 9.68
C GLU A 137 17.21 12.08 9.15
N ARG A 138 17.04 12.16 7.82
CA ARG A 138 16.15 13.14 7.18
C ARG A 138 14.70 13.03 7.66
N LEU A 139 14.23 11.81 7.92
CA LEU A 139 12.89 11.61 8.46
C LEU A 139 12.80 12.05 9.93
N LEU A 140 13.78 11.69 10.78
CA LEU A 140 13.82 12.10 12.19
C LEU A 140 13.91 13.61 12.34
N ASP A 141 14.82 14.27 11.61
CA ASP A 141 14.97 15.73 11.61
C ASP A 141 13.66 16.46 11.29
N ARG A 142 12.80 15.84 10.46
CA ARG A 142 11.49 16.38 10.12
C ARG A 142 10.43 16.07 11.15
N LEU A 143 10.45 14.86 11.72
CA LEU A 143 9.52 14.47 12.79
C LEU A 143 9.73 15.31 14.04
N GLU A 144 10.98 15.61 14.40
CA GLU A 144 11.35 16.43 15.56
C GLU A 144 10.81 17.86 15.48
N LYS A 145 10.54 18.39 14.27
CA LYS A 145 9.88 19.70 14.10
C LYS A 145 8.41 19.72 14.53
N HIS A 146 7.80 18.55 14.69
CA HIS A 146 6.38 18.40 15.06
C HIS A 146 6.19 17.64 16.38
N ILE A 147 7.26 17.09 16.97
CA ILE A 147 7.20 16.17 18.09
C ILE A 147 8.30 16.55 19.10
N ASP A 148 7.90 17.16 20.20
CA ASP A 148 8.83 17.54 21.28
C ASP A 148 9.03 16.42 22.34
N ASP A 149 8.16 15.41 22.34
CA ASP A 149 8.18 14.35 23.35
C ASP A 149 9.30 13.34 23.07
N LYS A 150 10.35 13.40 23.89
CA LYS A 150 11.56 12.56 23.76
C LYS A 150 11.29 11.06 23.81
N ILE A 151 10.24 10.62 24.52
CA ILE A 151 9.87 9.20 24.59
C ILE A 151 9.32 8.77 23.23
N VAL A 152 8.46 9.59 22.63
CA VAL A 152 7.91 9.33 21.29
C VAL A 152 9.01 9.34 20.23
N ILE A 153 9.92 10.31 20.28
CA ILE A 153 11.10 10.35 19.39
C ILE A 153 11.98 9.10 19.57
N ASN A 154 12.20 8.65 20.81
CA ASN A 154 12.94 7.43 21.06
C ASN A 154 12.29 6.21 20.41
N LEU A 155 10.97 6.03 20.58
CA LEU A 155 10.23 4.95 19.93
C LEU A 155 10.30 5.04 18.39
N LEU A 156 10.19 6.24 17.82
CA LEU A 156 10.36 6.44 16.37
C LEU A 156 11.77 6.07 15.91
N GLY A 157 12.79 6.44 16.66
CA GLY A 157 14.18 6.03 16.41
C GLY A 157 14.35 4.52 16.42
N GLN A 158 13.76 3.82 17.39
CA GLN A 158 13.77 2.35 17.44
C GLN A 158 13.02 1.72 16.25
N TYR A 159 11.86 2.28 15.88
CA TYR A 159 11.07 1.82 14.72
C TYR A 159 11.85 1.92 13.40
N LEU A 160 12.62 3.00 13.23
CA LEU A 160 13.47 3.21 12.05
C LEU A 160 14.66 2.25 12.07
N LYS A 161 15.42 2.23 13.17
CA LYS A 161 16.60 1.37 13.40
C LYS A 161 16.23 -0.05 13.82
N ARG A 162 15.12 -0.57 13.28
CA ARG A 162 14.62 -1.90 13.59
C ARG A 162 15.60 -2.99 13.18
N SER A 163 15.62 -4.07 13.94
CA SER A 163 16.36 -5.28 13.60
C SER A 163 15.40 -6.38 13.15
N VAL A 164 15.84 -7.23 12.22
CA VAL A 164 15.12 -8.41 11.77
C VAL A 164 15.88 -9.64 12.24
N ASP A 165 15.17 -10.60 12.84
CA ASP A 165 15.65 -11.94 13.10
C ASP A 165 15.37 -12.83 11.88
N LYS A 166 16.46 -13.34 11.29
CA LYS A 166 16.45 -14.32 10.21
C LYS A 166 17.05 -15.63 10.71
N GLY A 167 16.29 -16.37 11.51
CA GLY A 167 16.69 -17.70 12.00
C GLY A 167 17.93 -17.66 12.89
N GLY A 168 18.01 -16.67 13.79
CA GLY A 168 19.14 -16.43 14.69
C GLY A 168 20.16 -15.42 14.18
N VAL A 169 20.05 -14.98 12.93
CA VAL A 169 20.88 -13.90 12.36
C VAL A 169 20.14 -12.58 12.45
N PHE A 170 20.69 -11.63 13.20
CA PHE A 170 20.10 -10.30 13.37
C PHE A 170 20.66 -9.30 12.34
N LEU A 171 19.76 -8.62 11.62
CA LEU A 171 20.11 -7.56 10.69
C LEU A 171 19.41 -6.26 11.05
N THR A 172 20.19 -5.23 11.37
CA THR A 172 19.69 -3.88 11.65
C THR A 172 19.56 -3.08 10.37
N HIS A 173 18.38 -2.49 10.14
CA HIS A 173 18.14 -1.63 8.99
C HIS A 173 18.77 -0.24 9.22
N ARG A 174 19.56 0.22 8.24
CA ARG A 174 20.15 1.57 8.23
C ARG A 174 19.37 2.57 7.36
N GLN A 175 18.37 2.08 6.63
CA GLN A 175 17.53 2.87 5.75
C GLN A 175 16.15 2.22 5.64
N GLY A 176 15.16 3.05 5.30
CA GLY A 176 13.81 2.65 4.98
C GLY A 176 12.95 2.31 6.19
N ILE A 177 11.65 2.25 5.95
CA ILE A 177 10.61 1.93 6.93
C ILE A 177 10.03 0.53 6.71
N SER A 178 9.47 -0.07 7.75
CA SER A 178 8.91 -1.43 7.66
C SER A 178 7.68 -1.48 6.76
N SER A 179 7.65 -2.37 5.77
CA SER A 179 6.38 -2.75 5.14
C SER A 179 5.49 -3.48 6.16
N GLY A 180 4.17 -3.42 5.99
CA GLY A 180 3.21 -4.12 6.87
C GLY A 180 3.04 -3.55 8.29
N CYS A 181 3.69 -2.43 8.62
CA CYS A 181 3.53 -1.75 9.91
C CYS A 181 2.36 -0.73 9.85
N PRO A 182 1.53 -0.62 10.92
CA PRO A 182 0.42 0.36 10.95
C PRO A 182 0.87 1.82 10.87
N LEU A 183 2.10 2.13 11.29
CA LEU A 183 2.65 3.48 11.31
C LEU A 183 3.18 3.92 9.94
N SER A 184 3.69 2.98 9.14
CA SER A 184 4.37 3.28 7.87
C SER A 184 3.53 4.07 6.85
N PRO A 185 2.22 3.80 6.65
CA PRO A 185 1.37 4.62 5.77
C PRO A 185 1.31 6.11 6.13
N LEU A 186 1.32 6.42 7.43
CA LEU A 186 1.29 7.81 7.91
C LEU A 186 2.66 8.46 7.71
N ILE A 187 3.73 7.77 8.11
CA ILE A 187 5.12 8.24 7.94
C ILE A 187 5.46 8.45 6.46
N GLY A 188 5.07 7.50 5.59
CA GLY A 188 5.23 7.62 4.15
C GLY A 188 4.37 8.72 3.53
N SER A 189 3.23 9.10 4.13
CA SER A 189 2.52 10.30 3.68
C SER A 189 3.29 11.56 4.08
N PHE A 190 3.65 11.67 5.36
CA PHE A 190 4.36 12.82 5.92
C PHE A 190 5.71 13.08 5.23
N PHE A 191 6.47 12.02 4.91
CA PHE A 191 7.76 12.17 4.25
C PHE A 191 7.66 12.81 2.86
N LEU A 192 6.55 12.66 2.14
CA LEU A 192 6.30 13.36 0.87
C LEU A 192 5.46 14.64 1.02
N TYR A 193 5.18 15.10 2.24
CA TYR A 193 4.33 16.28 2.45
C TYR A 193 4.88 17.56 1.81
N GLU A 194 6.21 17.76 1.80
CA GLU A 194 6.85 18.89 1.13
C GLU A 194 6.56 18.92 -0.39
N LEU A 195 6.45 17.74 -1.01
CA LEU A 195 6.05 17.65 -2.42
C LEU A 195 4.63 18.18 -2.60
N ASP A 196 3.72 17.77 -1.73
CA ASP A 196 2.32 18.20 -1.81
C ASP A 196 2.22 19.72 -1.69
N GLN A 197 2.96 20.32 -0.76
CA GLN A 197 3.02 21.78 -0.60
C GLN A 197 3.56 22.46 -1.86
N ALA A 198 4.65 21.95 -2.44
CA ALA A 198 5.25 22.52 -3.65
C ALA A 198 4.34 22.41 -4.88
N MET A 199 3.49 21.38 -4.94
CA MET A 199 2.56 21.14 -6.03
C MET A 199 1.26 21.92 -5.88
N GLU A 200 0.78 22.13 -4.66
CA GLU A 200 -0.42 22.93 -4.36
C GLU A 200 -0.29 24.40 -4.80
N GLN A 201 0.94 24.94 -4.83
CA GLN A 201 1.21 26.31 -5.30
C GLN A 201 1.17 26.46 -6.83
N GLN A 202 0.88 25.39 -7.59
CA GLN A 202 0.89 25.41 -9.05
C GLN A 202 -0.53 25.36 -9.64
N PRO A 203 -0.85 26.15 -10.68
CA PRO A 203 -2.18 26.18 -11.30
C PRO A 203 -2.35 25.01 -12.30
N LEU A 204 -2.33 23.79 -11.76
CA LEU A 204 -2.45 22.52 -12.45
C LEU A 204 -3.08 21.48 -11.52
N PHE A 205 -3.49 20.34 -12.08
CA PHE A 205 -4.02 19.25 -11.28
C PHE A 205 -2.88 18.36 -10.77
N TYR A 206 -2.86 18.08 -9.48
CA TYR A 206 -1.93 17.15 -8.83
C TYR A 206 -2.66 16.25 -7.82
N ARG A 207 -2.37 14.96 -7.86
CA ARG A 207 -2.75 13.98 -6.83
C ARG A 207 -1.66 12.95 -6.66
N ARG A 208 -1.62 12.34 -5.47
CA ARG A 208 -0.84 11.12 -5.25
C ARG A 208 -1.58 10.12 -4.38
N TYR A 209 -1.24 8.85 -4.57
CA TYR A 209 -1.66 7.76 -3.69
C TYR A 209 -0.38 7.05 -3.26
N MET A 210 0.02 7.22 -2.00
CA MET A 210 1.38 6.89 -1.55
C MET A 210 2.45 7.64 -2.38
N ASP A 211 3.30 6.91 -3.08
CA ASP A 211 4.37 7.33 -3.99
C ASP A 211 3.94 7.44 -5.46
N ASP A 212 2.80 6.84 -5.84
CA ASP A 212 2.22 7.00 -7.17
C ASP A 212 1.69 8.43 -7.33
N ILE A 213 2.39 9.24 -8.13
CA ILE A 213 2.09 10.65 -8.37
C ILE A 213 1.51 10.84 -9.78
N ILE A 214 0.50 11.69 -9.88
CA ILE A 214 -0.06 12.14 -11.15
C ILE A 214 -0.25 13.65 -11.19
N VAL A 215 0.16 14.23 -12.32
CA VAL A 215 -0.01 15.63 -12.67
C VAL A 215 -0.70 15.72 -14.02
N LEU A 216 -1.76 16.54 -14.13
CA LEU A 216 -2.36 16.91 -15.41
C LEU A 216 -2.14 18.40 -15.65
N ALA A 217 -1.86 18.76 -16.89
CA ALA A 217 -1.62 20.14 -17.29
C ALA A 217 -2.22 20.46 -18.66
N SER A 218 -2.76 21.67 -18.80
CA SER A 218 -3.26 22.18 -20.08
C SER A 218 -2.16 22.47 -21.10
N THR A 219 -0.94 22.79 -20.64
CA THR A 219 0.19 23.10 -21.53
C THR A 219 1.46 22.33 -21.15
N ARG A 220 2.30 22.05 -22.16
CA ARG A 220 3.60 21.40 -21.97
C ARG A 220 4.53 22.21 -21.06
N TRP A 221 4.42 23.53 -21.05
CA TRP A 221 5.22 24.40 -20.18
C TRP A 221 4.87 24.22 -18.71
N LYS A 222 3.56 24.21 -18.36
CA LYS A 222 3.10 23.92 -17.00
C LYS A 222 3.58 22.53 -16.55
N LEU A 223 3.47 21.53 -17.42
CA LEU A 223 3.95 20.18 -17.11
C LEU A 223 5.46 20.14 -16.82
N ARG A 224 6.28 20.83 -17.63
CA ARG A 224 7.73 20.91 -17.42
C ARG A 224 8.08 21.57 -16.08
N LYS A 225 7.32 22.59 -15.67
CA LYS A 225 7.49 23.24 -14.36
C LYS A 225 7.20 22.25 -13.23
N ALA A 226 6.10 21.51 -13.32
CA ALA A 226 5.74 20.46 -12.35
C ALA A 226 6.82 19.37 -12.23
N ILE A 227 7.29 18.85 -13.36
CA ILE A 227 8.36 17.82 -13.40
C ILE A 227 9.62 18.33 -12.71
N ARG A 228 10.00 19.60 -12.95
CA ARG A 228 11.14 20.22 -12.28
C ARG A 228 10.93 20.29 -10.77
N SER A 229 9.76 20.75 -10.31
CA SER A 229 9.44 20.83 -8.89
C SER A 229 9.48 19.45 -8.21
N VAL A 230 8.90 18.43 -8.84
CA VAL A 230 8.92 17.05 -8.33
C VAL A 230 10.36 16.54 -8.23
N SER A 231 11.17 16.75 -9.28
CA SER A 231 12.57 16.32 -9.30
C SER A 231 13.40 17.01 -8.21
N GLN A 232 13.22 18.33 -8.02
CA GLN A 232 13.90 19.09 -6.98
C GLN A 232 13.53 18.64 -5.56
N VAL A 233 12.24 18.35 -5.31
CA VAL A 233 11.81 17.83 -4.00
C VAL A 233 12.37 16.43 -3.78
N PHE A 234 12.35 15.56 -4.79
CA PHE A 234 12.91 14.22 -4.70
C PHE A 234 14.41 14.24 -4.39
N GLU A 235 15.17 15.10 -5.05
CA GLU A 235 16.60 15.29 -4.77
C GLU A 235 16.84 15.72 -3.32
N ARG A 236 16.09 16.73 -2.82
CA ARG A 236 16.17 17.17 -1.41
C ARG A 236 15.81 16.05 -0.43
N LEU A 237 14.84 15.21 -0.76
CA LEU A 237 14.44 14.06 0.06
C LEU A 237 15.35 12.85 -0.11
N GLY A 238 16.17 12.80 -1.17
CA GLY A 238 17.09 11.69 -1.46
C GLY A 238 16.36 10.50 -2.07
N LEU A 239 15.31 10.80 -2.85
CA LEU A 239 14.46 9.82 -3.50
C LEU A 239 14.79 9.76 -4.99
N GLU A 240 14.73 8.56 -5.56
CA GLU A 240 14.90 8.32 -6.98
C GLU A 240 13.55 8.07 -7.66
N GLN A 241 13.34 8.66 -8.85
CA GLN A 241 12.20 8.31 -9.68
C GLN A 241 12.35 6.89 -10.23
N HIS A 242 11.25 6.15 -10.29
CA HIS A 242 11.25 4.84 -10.94
C HIS A 242 11.26 5.03 -12.46
N PRO A 243 12.31 4.59 -13.17
CA PRO A 243 12.47 4.86 -14.61
C PRO A 243 11.32 4.24 -15.42
N ASP A 244 11.01 2.97 -15.18
CA ASP A 244 10.00 2.24 -15.96
C ASP A 244 8.54 2.59 -15.64
N LYS A 245 8.30 3.31 -14.54
CA LYS A 245 6.96 3.73 -14.12
C LYS A 245 6.68 5.19 -14.42
N THR A 246 7.68 5.93 -14.89
CA THR A 246 7.54 7.33 -15.26
C THR A 246 6.98 7.46 -16.67
N PHE A 247 5.91 8.22 -16.82
CA PHE A 247 5.28 8.52 -18.10
C PHE A 247 5.08 10.03 -18.24
N ILE A 248 5.53 10.59 -19.36
CA ILE A 248 5.36 12.00 -19.71
C ILE A 248 4.81 12.04 -21.13
N GLY A 249 3.59 12.56 -21.30
CA GLY A 249 2.94 12.46 -22.60
C GLY A 249 1.68 13.30 -22.75
N ARG A 250 1.05 13.14 -23.91
CA ARG A 250 -0.29 13.67 -24.18
C ARG A 250 -1.32 12.68 -23.64
N ILE A 251 -2.40 13.21 -23.07
CA ILE A 251 -3.51 12.41 -22.51
C ILE A 251 -4.18 11.55 -23.59
N GLU A 252 -4.23 12.04 -24.83
CA GLU A 252 -4.81 11.31 -25.98
C GLU A 252 -4.16 9.94 -26.24
N LYS A 253 -2.87 9.77 -25.90
CA LYS A 253 -2.17 8.48 -26.06
C LYS A 253 -2.59 7.44 -25.02
N GLY A 254 -3.36 7.88 -24.03
CA GLY A 254 -3.75 7.14 -22.87
C GLY A 254 -2.63 6.89 -21.87
N PHE A 255 -3.01 6.60 -20.64
CA PHE A 255 -2.09 6.27 -19.55
C PHE A 255 -2.79 5.43 -18.47
N ASP A 256 -2.00 4.67 -17.73
CA ASP A 256 -2.49 3.88 -16.59
C ASP A 256 -2.28 4.62 -15.26
N PHE A 257 -3.25 4.57 -14.35
CA PHE A 257 -3.07 5.00 -12.97
C PHE A 257 -3.99 4.21 -12.03
N LEU A 258 -3.45 3.75 -10.89
CA LEU A 258 -4.19 2.99 -9.86
C LEU A 258 -5.00 1.80 -10.38
N GLY A 259 -4.47 1.13 -11.40
CA GLY A 259 -5.07 -0.05 -12.02
C GLY A 259 -6.12 0.22 -13.10
N TYR A 260 -6.36 1.50 -13.42
CA TYR A 260 -7.24 1.95 -14.49
C TYR A 260 -6.47 2.55 -15.64
N GLN A 261 -7.04 2.51 -16.83
CA GLN A 261 -6.53 3.16 -18.02
C GLN A 261 -7.45 4.32 -18.42
N PHE A 262 -6.83 5.46 -18.68
CA PHE A 262 -7.47 6.69 -19.15
C PHE A 262 -7.04 6.90 -20.60
N GLY A 263 -7.95 7.26 -21.50
CA GLY A 263 -7.62 7.55 -22.90
C GLY A 263 -8.87 7.75 -23.75
N GLU A 264 -8.79 8.61 -24.78
CA GLU A 264 -9.91 8.89 -25.71
C GLU A 264 -11.24 9.26 -25.01
N GLY A 265 -11.19 9.90 -23.84
CA GLY A 265 -12.38 10.23 -23.05
C GLY A 265 -13.06 9.02 -22.38
N LYS A 266 -12.40 7.85 -22.37
CA LYS A 266 -12.87 6.62 -21.75
C LYS A 266 -12.05 6.31 -20.50
N LEU A 267 -12.71 5.68 -19.53
CA LEU A 267 -12.08 5.02 -18.40
C LEU A 267 -12.30 3.51 -18.54
N THR A 268 -11.24 2.72 -18.41
CA THR A 268 -11.33 1.25 -18.42
C THR A 268 -10.43 0.65 -17.34
N VAL A 269 -10.59 -0.64 -17.07
CA VAL A 269 -9.60 -1.36 -16.26
C VAL A 269 -8.35 -1.56 -17.11
N SER A 270 -7.17 -1.21 -16.59
CA SER A 270 -5.91 -1.39 -17.34
C SER A 270 -5.67 -2.84 -17.70
N ALA A 271 -5.01 -3.08 -18.84
CA ALA A 271 -4.67 -4.41 -19.31
C ALA A 271 -3.89 -5.22 -18.24
N ARG A 272 -2.97 -4.56 -17.51
CA ARG A 272 -2.20 -5.19 -16.42
C ARG A 272 -3.10 -5.67 -15.28
N THR A 273 -4.06 -4.86 -14.86
CA THR A 273 -5.02 -5.24 -13.80
C THR A 273 -5.88 -6.41 -14.25
N HIS A 274 -6.32 -6.42 -15.51
CA HIS A 274 -7.07 -7.53 -16.08
C HIS A 274 -6.24 -8.83 -16.14
N GLN A 275 -5.01 -8.78 -16.62
CA GLN A 275 -4.12 -9.94 -16.63
C GLN A 275 -3.86 -10.48 -15.22
N ASN A 276 -3.68 -9.61 -14.23
CA ASN A 276 -3.53 -10.02 -12.83
C ASN A 276 -4.79 -10.70 -12.29
N HIS A 277 -5.98 -10.25 -12.72
CA HIS A 277 -7.24 -10.90 -12.38
C HIS A 277 -7.28 -12.34 -12.91
N ILE A 278 -7.00 -12.52 -14.20
CA ILE A 278 -6.97 -13.84 -14.87
C ILE A 278 -5.97 -14.76 -14.16
N ARG A 279 -4.73 -14.30 -13.94
CA ARG A 279 -3.69 -15.09 -13.25
C ARG A 279 -4.14 -15.57 -11.86
N ARG A 280 -4.79 -14.68 -11.07
CA ARG A 280 -5.30 -15.03 -9.74
C ARG A 280 -6.49 -15.99 -9.81
N TYR A 281 -7.39 -15.80 -10.79
CA TYR A 281 -8.52 -16.68 -11.02
C TYR A 281 -8.05 -18.11 -11.35
N THR A 282 -7.11 -18.24 -12.30
CA THR A 282 -6.50 -19.53 -12.67
C THR A 282 -5.77 -20.18 -11.51
N ARG A 283 -4.96 -19.43 -10.75
CA ARG A 283 -4.26 -19.97 -9.57
C ARG A 283 -5.23 -20.49 -8.50
N LEU A 284 -6.35 -19.79 -8.29
CA LEU A 284 -7.37 -20.21 -7.33
C LEU A 284 -8.06 -21.51 -7.78
N TYR A 285 -8.33 -21.64 -9.08
CA TYR A 285 -8.85 -22.87 -9.67
C TYR A 285 -7.89 -24.05 -9.47
N GLU A 286 -6.62 -23.89 -9.84
CA GLU A 286 -5.58 -24.92 -9.66
C GLU A 286 -5.41 -25.33 -8.19
N GLN A 287 -5.43 -24.37 -7.26
CA GLN A 287 -5.34 -24.64 -5.83
C GLN A 287 -6.50 -25.51 -5.34
N LYS A 288 -7.73 -25.23 -5.80
CA LYS A 288 -8.91 -26.00 -5.41
C LYS A 288 -8.94 -27.40 -6.02
N LEU A 289 -8.44 -27.56 -7.25
CA LEU A 289 -8.22 -28.88 -7.85
C LEU A 289 -7.24 -29.72 -7.03
N ARG A 290 -6.11 -29.14 -6.60
CA ARG A 290 -5.12 -29.84 -5.76
C ARG A 290 -5.69 -30.24 -4.39
N GLN A 291 -6.62 -29.46 -3.87
CA GLN A 291 -7.35 -29.77 -2.62
C GLN A 291 -8.42 -30.85 -2.80
N ARG A 292 -8.58 -31.44 -4.01
CA ARG A 292 -9.63 -32.42 -4.34
C ARG A 292 -11.04 -31.94 -3.97
N SER A 293 -11.28 -30.63 -4.08
CA SER A 293 -12.60 -30.04 -3.83
C SER A 293 -13.61 -30.49 -4.90
N SER A 294 -14.90 -30.54 -4.54
CA SER A 294 -15.96 -30.86 -5.50
C SER A 294 -16.05 -29.81 -6.61
N ARG A 295 -16.60 -30.17 -7.78
CA ARG A 295 -16.80 -29.23 -8.88
C ARG A 295 -17.67 -28.05 -8.45
N GLU A 296 -18.71 -28.30 -7.66
CA GLU A 296 -19.62 -27.28 -7.14
C GLU A 296 -18.87 -26.28 -6.22
N ASP A 297 -18.03 -26.77 -5.31
CA ASP A 297 -17.24 -25.93 -4.42
C ASP A 297 -16.24 -25.05 -5.18
N ILE A 298 -15.61 -25.62 -6.21
CA ILE A 298 -14.70 -24.88 -7.10
C ILE A 298 -15.44 -23.71 -7.75
N LEU A 299 -16.58 -23.99 -8.39
CA LEU A 299 -17.38 -22.98 -9.08
C LEU A 299 -17.90 -21.90 -8.11
N ALA A 300 -18.44 -22.29 -6.96
CA ALA A 300 -18.91 -21.36 -5.95
C ALA A 300 -17.77 -20.45 -5.42
N CYS A 301 -16.56 -21.01 -5.25
CA CYS A 301 -15.39 -20.26 -4.82
C CYS A 301 -14.94 -19.24 -5.88
N LEU A 302 -14.89 -19.65 -7.14
CA LEU A 302 -14.51 -18.79 -8.27
C LEU A 302 -15.53 -17.68 -8.51
N GLU A 303 -16.83 -17.99 -8.47
CA GLU A 303 -17.91 -17.01 -8.60
C GLU A 303 -17.83 -15.95 -7.49
N ARG A 304 -17.60 -16.37 -6.24
CA ARG A 304 -17.42 -15.46 -5.12
C ARG A 304 -16.22 -14.53 -5.31
N TYR A 305 -15.11 -15.04 -5.84
CA TYR A 305 -13.95 -14.21 -6.17
C TYR A 305 -14.27 -13.25 -7.33
N ARG A 306 -14.86 -13.73 -8.43
CA ARG A 306 -15.23 -12.91 -9.59
C ARG A 306 -16.15 -11.76 -9.18
N ARG A 307 -17.22 -12.05 -8.43
CA ARG A 307 -18.16 -11.02 -7.94
C ARG A 307 -17.47 -9.95 -7.10
N ARG A 308 -16.55 -10.33 -6.21
CA ARG A 308 -15.76 -9.37 -5.42
C ARG A 308 -14.83 -8.53 -6.28
N TRP A 309 -14.22 -9.13 -7.29
CA TRP A 309 -13.35 -8.41 -8.21
C TRP A 309 -14.13 -7.42 -9.09
N ILE A 310 -15.28 -7.83 -9.63
CA ILE A 310 -16.21 -6.95 -10.35
C ILE A 310 -16.65 -5.82 -9.42
N GLN A 311 -17.13 -6.13 -8.21
CA GLN A 311 -17.50 -5.11 -7.24
C GLN A 311 -16.35 -4.13 -6.99
N TRP A 312 -15.13 -4.61 -6.81
CA TRP A 312 -13.96 -3.75 -6.68
C TRP A 312 -13.71 -2.91 -7.95
N ALA A 313 -13.83 -3.47 -9.15
CA ALA A 313 -13.55 -2.79 -10.40
C ALA A 313 -14.53 -1.63 -10.69
N PHE A 314 -15.81 -1.81 -10.32
CA PHE A 314 -16.87 -0.84 -10.62
C PHE A 314 -17.29 0.03 -9.44
N ALA A 315 -17.01 -0.36 -8.19
CA ALA A 315 -17.46 0.42 -7.03
C ALA A 315 -16.84 1.83 -7.01
N GLY A 316 -17.71 2.83 -6.87
CA GLY A 316 -17.33 4.24 -6.76
C GLY A 316 -17.02 4.92 -8.10
N LEU A 317 -17.26 4.25 -9.24
CA LEU A 317 -17.16 4.83 -10.57
C LEU A 317 -18.56 4.92 -11.21
N PRO A 318 -18.89 5.99 -11.94
CA PRO A 318 -20.20 6.11 -12.57
C PRO A 318 -20.40 4.99 -13.62
N PRO A 319 -21.58 4.36 -13.70
CA PRO A 319 -21.85 3.28 -14.67
C PRO A 319 -21.63 3.68 -16.13
N SER A 320 -21.80 4.97 -16.46
CA SER A 320 -21.58 5.54 -17.79
C SER A 320 -20.11 5.78 -18.13
N THR A 321 -19.21 5.66 -17.16
CA THR A 321 -17.80 6.06 -17.29
C THR A 321 -16.89 4.89 -17.65
N LEU A 322 -17.25 3.66 -17.24
CA LEU A 322 -16.41 2.48 -17.49
C LEU A 322 -16.91 1.69 -18.70
N HIS A 323 -16.16 1.68 -19.80
CA HIS A 323 -16.49 0.84 -20.96
C HIS A 323 -16.22 -0.63 -20.63
N VAL A 324 -17.25 -1.47 -20.78
CA VAL A 324 -17.25 -2.86 -20.30
C VAL A 324 -17.18 -3.84 -21.45
N ASP A 325 -16.09 -3.82 -22.21
CA ASP A 325 -15.76 -4.94 -23.10
C ASP A 325 -15.41 -6.21 -22.27
N LEU A 326 -15.09 -6.03 -20.99
CA LEU A 326 -14.68 -7.07 -20.03
C LEU A 326 -15.78 -8.04 -19.60
N LEU A 327 -17.06 -7.69 -19.67
CA LEU A 327 -18.13 -8.62 -19.26
C LEU A 327 -18.27 -9.78 -20.25
N HIS A 328 -18.05 -9.53 -21.54
CA HIS A 328 -18.07 -10.57 -22.56
C HIS A 328 -16.88 -11.53 -22.45
N ASP A 329 -15.68 -11.03 -22.14
CA ASP A 329 -14.50 -11.87 -21.90
C ASP A 329 -14.60 -12.69 -20.61
N LEU A 330 -15.21 -12.12 -19.55
CA LEU A 330 -15.43 -12.81 -18.28
C LEU A 330 -16.56 -13.85 -18.35
N GLN A 331 -17.53 -13.67 -19.25
CA GLN A 331 -18.55 -14.68 -19.58
C GLN A 331 -18.02 -15.72 -20.59
N GLY A 332 -17.12 -15.32 -21.49
CA GLY A 332 -16.51 -16.15 -22.53
C GLY A 332 -15.34 -17.03 -22.06
N PHE A 333 -14.73 -16.72 -20.91
CA PHE A 333 -13.81 -17.61 -20.20
C PHE A 333 -14.57 -18.81 -19.57
N THR A 334 -15.17 -19.60 -20.44
CA THR A 334 -15.68 -20.93 -20.12
C THR A 334 -14.50 -21.83 -19.77
N MET A 335 -14.74 -22.91 -19.00
CA MET A 335 -13.73 -23.91 -18.61
C MET A 335 -12.78 -24.32 -19.75
N ASN A 336 -13.23 -24.26 -21.01
CA ASN A 336 -12.47 -24.67 -22.19
C ASN A 336 -11.27 -23.78 -22.52
N SER A 337 -11.31 -22.46 -22.25
CA SER A 337 -10.18 -21.57 -22.58
C SER A 337 -9.00 -21.73 -21.61
N ALA A 338 -9.27 -22.09 -20.35
CA ALA A 338 -8.25 -22.43 -19.36
C ALA A 338 -7.60 -23.81 -19.62
N ILE A 339 -8.31 -24.72 -20.29
CA ILE A 339 -7.83 -26.06 -20.66
C ILE A 339 -6.95 -26.00 -21.91
N GLN A 340 -7.24 -25.12 -22.88
CA GLN A 340 -6.52 -25.01 -24.15
C GLN A 340 -5.16 -24.29 -24.07
N SER A 341 -4.85 -23.56 -22.98
CA SER A 341 -3.56 -22.88 -22.81
C SER A 341 -2.43 -23.77 -22.25
N GLN A 342 -2.63 -25.09 -22.18
CA GLN A 342 -1.52 -26.02 -21.87
C GLN A 342 -0.63 -26.21 -23.10
N PRO A 343 0.71 -26.07 -23.01
CA PRO A 343 1.59 -26.55 -24.05
C PRO A 343 1.44 -28.08 -24.14
N GLN A 344 1.04 -28.59 -25.31
CA GLN A 344 0.98 -30.02 -25.60
C GLN A 344 2.33 -30.64 -25.25
N LYS A 345 2.37 -31.49 -24.21
CA LYS A 345 3.50 -32.40 -24.01
C LYS A 345 3.54 -33.33 -25.21
N THR A 346 4.53 -33.14 -26.06
CA THR A 346 4.84 -34.05 -27.15
C THR A 346 5.21 -35.39 -26.53
N GLU A 347 4.33 -36.40 -26.69
CA GLU A 347 4.63 -37.79 -26.40
C GLU A 347 5.79 -38.24 -27.29
N ARG A 348 7.00 -38.32 -26.73
CA ARG A 348 8.05 -39.15 -27.30
C ARG A 348 7.83 -40.58 -26.81
N GLN A 349 7.23 -41.38 -27.67
CA GLN A 349 7.30 -42.84 -27.61
C GLN A 349 8.77 -43.27 -27.56
N GLN A 350 9.17 -43.95 -26.49
CA GLN A 350 10.43 -44.68 -26.43
C GLN A 350 10.20 -46.06 -27.07
N ARG A 351 10.97 -46.33 -28.13
CA ARG A 351 11.45 -47.67 -28.46
C ARG A 351 12.72 -47.94 -27.65
#